data_AF-A0A3M1K624-F1
#
_entry.id   AF-A0A3M1K624-F1
#
_cell.length_a   1.000
_cell.length_b   1.000
_cell.length_c   1.000
_cell.angle_alpha   90.00
_cell.angle_beta   90.00
_cell.angle_gamma   90.00
#
_symmetry.space_group_name_H-M   'P 1'
#
loop_
_entity.id
_entity.type
_entity.pdbx_description
1 polymer ?
#
loop_
_entity_poly.entity_id
_entity_poly.type
_entity_poly.pdbx_seq_one_letter_code
_entity_poly.pdbx_strand_id
1 'polypeptide(L)'
;AKLTFVTFENKGGLVTPLPLRIRYADGSEEEVRLPAEIWRHDPRRVTKLFVTEKEIVGVIFDPHHETGDADEYDNAWPRRPEEIRLRLTKPAPRGRNLMKEMKQEKAKDEGGGQ
;
A
#
# COMPACT_ATOMS: atom_id res chain seq x y z
N ALA A 1 31.16 7.47 0.98
CA ALA A 1 30.01 7.19 1.87
C ALA A 1 28.84 8.05 1.46
N LYS A 2 27.66 7.44 1.32
CA LYS A 2 26.38 8.11 1.13
C LYS A 2 25.76 8.37 2.51
N LEU A 3 25.22 9.56 2.68
CA LEU A 3 24.60 10.02 3.93
C LEU A 3 23.10 10.14 3.69
N THR A 4 22.31 9.39 4.44
CA THR A 4 20.85 9.39 4.30
C THR A 4 20.21 9.68 5.65
N PHE A 5 19.39 10.73 5.71
CA PHE A 5 18.58 11.03 6.88
C PHE A 5 17.20 10.39 6.71
N VAL A 6 16.83 9.50 7.63
CA VAL A 6 15.52 8.89 7.66
C VAL A 6 14.80 9.38 8.91
N THR A 7 13.59 9.91 8.74
CA THR A 7 12.78 10.42 9.84
C THR A 7 11.61 9.49 10.06
N PHE A 8 11.44 9.08 11.32
CA PHE A 8 10.36 8.24 11.80
C PHE A 8 9.42 9.08 12.67
N GLU A 9 8.13 8.82 12.55
CA GLU A 9 7.09 9.48 13.32
C GLU A 9 6.26 8.42 14.04
N ASN A 10 6.05 8.61 15.34
CA ASN A 10 5.24 7.74 16.16
C ASN A 10 3.79 8.22 16.18
N LYS A 11 2.93 7.54 15.42
CA LYS A 11 1.49 7.80 15.32
C LYS A 11 0.67 6.92 16.25
N GLY A 12 0.99 6.94 17.53
CA GLY A 12 0.25 6.13 18.52
C GLY A 12 0.66 6.41 19.96
N GLY A 13 1.78 7.09 20.16
CA GLY A 13 2.29 7.45 21.49
C GLY A 13 2.89 6.27 22.24
N LEU A 14 2.92 5.07 21.63
CA LEU A 14 3.57 3.90 22.20
C LEU A 14 5.02 3.85 21.73
N VAL A 15 5.95 3.85 22.67
CA VAL A 15 7.38 3.73 22.37
C VAL A 15 7.67 2.29 21.97
N THR A 16 8.14 2.08 20.74
CA THR A 16 8.43 0.76 20.17
C THR A 16 9.86 0.68 19.62
N PRO A 17 10.47 -0.51 19.58
CA PRO A 17 11.65 -0.71 18.75
C PRO A 17 11.28 -0.52 17.27
N LEU A 18 12.25 -0.13 16.45
CA LEU A 18 12.08 0.00 15.00
C LEU A 18 12.86 -1.10 14.28
N PRO A 19 12.27 -2.29 14.04
CA PRO A 19 12.80 -3.23 13.06
C PRO A 19 12.63 -2.64 11.65
N LEU A 20 13.72 -2.56 10.91
CA LEU A 20 13.77 -1.96 9.58
C LEU A 20 14.42 -2.92 8.60
N ARG A 21 13.90 -2.97 7.37
CA ARG A 21 14.59 -3.55 6.22
C ARG A 21 14.98 -2.44 5.25
N ILE A 22 16.27 -2.28 5.03
CA ILE A 22 16.85 -1.29 4.12
C ILE A 22 17.12 -2.00 2.79
N ARG A 23 16.64 -1.42 1.69
CA ARG A 23 16.94 -1.87 0.33
C ARG A 23 17.90 -0.90 -0.33
N TYR A 24 18.97 -1.44 -0.89
CA TYR A 24 20.02 -0.67 -1.56
C TYR A 24 19.85 -0.67 -3.09
N ALA A 25 20.46 0.31 -3.74
CA ALA A 25 20.43 0.47 -5.19
C ALA A 25 21.05 -0.70 -5.97
N ASP A 26 21.95 -1.47 -5.34
CA ASP A 26 22.57 -2.66 -5.92
C ASP A 26 21.69 -3.92 -5.80
N GLY A 27 20.51 -3.80 -5.18
CA GLY A 27 19.59 -4.91 -4.95
C GLY A 27 19.84 -5.68 -3.66
N SER A 28 20.88 -5.35 -2.89
CA SER A 28 21.08 -5.95 -1.57
C SER A 28 20.09 -5.40 -0.54
N GLU A 29 19.76 -6.22 0.46
CA GLU A 29 18.90 -5.86 1.58
C GLU A 29 19.64 -6.07 2.90
N GLU A 30 19.36 -5.22 3.88
CA GLU A 30 19.92 -5.31 5.23
C GLU A 30 18.80 -5.09 6.25
N GLU A 31 18.78 -5.93 7.29
CA GLU A 31 17.87 -5.77 8.43
C GLU A 31 18.58 -5.05 9.57
N VAL A 32 18.01 -3.94 10.01
CA VAL A 32 18.53 -3.11 11.10
C VAL A 32 17.45 -2.96 12.16
N ARG A 33 17.78 -3.30 13.41
CA ARG A 33 16.87 -3.10 14.54
C ARG A 33 17.33 -1.90 15.35
N LEU A 34 16.57 -0.81 15.32
CA LEU A 34 16.81 0.32 16.23
C LEU A 34 16.04 0.06 17.52
N PRO A 35 16.71 0.16 18.68
CA PRO A 35 16.06 -0.13 19.93
C PRO A 35 15.22 1.07 20.38
N ALA A 36 14.32 0.85 21.35
CA ALA A 36 13.31 1.81 21.77
C ALA A 36 13.89 3.11 22.37
N GLU A 37 15.16 3.11 22.79
CA GLU A 37 15.83 4.29 23.36
C GLU A 37 15.95 5.45 22.37
N ILE A 38 15.79 5.20 21.06
CA ILE A 38 15.81 6.23 20.03
C ILE A 38 14.77 7.34 20.30
N TRP A 39 13.67 6.99 20.96
CA TRP A 39 12.56 7.90 21.30
C TRP A 39 12.80 8.76 22.54
N ARG A 40 13.96 8.63 23.21
CA ARG A 40 14.21 9.26 24.52
C ARG A 40 14.19 10.79 24.49
N HIS A 41 14.64 11.39 23.38
CA HIS A 41 14.70 12.84 23.24
C HIS A 41 13.40 13.47 22.74
N ASP A 42 12.73 12.79 21.80
CA ASP A 42 11.44 13.17 21.28
C ASP A 42 10.62 11.89 21.02
N PRO A 43 9.54 11.64 21.78
CA PRO A 43 8.73 10.44 21.64
C PRO A 43 7.82 10.46 20.41
N ARG A 44 7.67 11.61 19.73
CA ARG A 44 6.80 11.77 18.55
C ARG A 44 7.57 11.63 17.26
N ARG A 45 8.79 12.14 17.17
CA ARG A 45 9.55 12.16 15.93
C ARG A 45 11.04 11.97 16.19
N VAL A 46 11.67 11.10 15.42
CA VAL A 46 13.12 10.92 15.49
C VAL A 46 13.73 10.81 14.11
N THR A 47 14.91 11.41 13.94
CA THR A 47 15.69 11.32 12.70
C THR A 47 16.96 10.52 12.95
N LYS A 48 17.16 9.47 12.16
CA LYS A 48 18.37 8.63 12.17
C LYS A 48 19.21 8.93 10.93
N LEU A 49 20.50 9.18 11.14
CA LEU A 49 21.48 9.23 10.06
C LEU A 49 21.99 7.81 9.78
N PHE A 50 21.87 7.38 8.53
CA PHE A 50 22.50 6.19 8.00
C PHE A 50 23.73 6.58 7.17
N VAL A 51 24.88 6.04 7.56
CA VAL A 51 26.15 6.20 6.85
C VAL A 51 26.47 4.88 6.18
N THR A 52 26.20 4.79 4.88
CA THR A 52 26.33 3.56 4.11
C THR A 52 27.23 3.81 2.90
N GLU A 53 27.90 2.78 2.40
CA GLU A 53 28.63 2.92 1.13
C GLU A 53 27.68 2.97 -0.07
N LYS A 54 26.56 2.25 0.07
CA LYS A 54 25.52 2.07 -0.93
C LYS A 54 24.38 3.06 -0.74
N GLU A 55 23.71 3.40 -1.83
CA GLU A 55 22.55 4.29 -1.81
C GLU A 55 21.29 3.54 -1.38
N ILE A 56 20.55 4.10 -0.43
CA ILE A 56 19.29 3.55 0.06
C ILE A 56 18.16 3.93 -0.92
N VAL A 57 17.49 2.94 -1.48
CA VAL A 57 16.36 3.12 -2.42
C VAL A 57 15.02 2.75 -1.80
N GLY A 58 15.02 2.15 -0.61
CA GLY A 58 13.81 1.88 0.13
C GLY A 58 14.07 1.51 1.58
N VAL A 59 13.09 1.80 2.42
CA VAL A 59 13.06 1.40 3.83
C VAL A 59 11.67 0.83 4.11
N ILE A 60 11.63 -0.34 4.72
CA ILE A 60 10.40 -0.99 5.17
C ILE A 60 10.47 -1.10 6.67
N PHE A 61 9.50 -0.51 7.36
CA PHE A 61 9.30 -0.70 8.78
C PHE A 61 8.57 -2.02 9.02
N ASP A 62 9.04 -2.77 10.01
CA ASP A 62 8.47 -4.01 10.51
C ASP A 62 8.06 -5.04 9.43
N PRO A 63 9.03 -5.54 8.64
CA PRO A 63 8.75 -6.51 7.57
C PRO A 63 8.17 -7.85 8.06
N HIS A 64 8.34 -8.16 9.35
CA HIS A 64 7.89 -9.41 9.98
C HIS A 64 6.67 -9.24 10.88
N HIS A 65 6.09 -8.03 10.94
CA HIS A 65 4.88 -7.70 11.71
C HIS A 65 5.04 -8.06 13.19
N GLU A 66 6.22 -7.77 13.75
CA GLU A 66 6.54 -7.97 15.17
C GLU A 66 5.89 -6.90 16.07
N THR A 67 5.67 -5.71 15.51
CA THR A 67 5.02 -4.58 16.15
C THR A 67 3.54 -4.63 15.81
N GLY A 68 2.67 -4.50 16.81
CA GLY A 68 1.22 -4.46 16.62
C GLY A 68 0.76 -3.12 16.04
N ASP A 69 1.31 -2.74 14.89
CA ASP A 69 1.01 -1.48 14.22
C ASP A 69 -0.42 -1.47 13.64
N ALA A 70 -1.03 -0.30 13.56
CA ALA A 70 -2.40 -0.15 13.12
C ALA A 70 -2.54 0.01 11.59
N ASP A 71 -1.50 0.48 10.90
CA ASP A 71 -1.52 0.81 9.48
C ASP A 71 -0.26 0.32 8.76
N GLU A 72 -0.30 -0.94 8.31
CA GLU A 72 0.81 -1.56 7.59
C GLU A 72 1.12 -0.89 6.23
N TYR A 73 0.20 -0.09 5.68
CA TYR A 73 0.35 0.49 4.34
C TYR A 73 1.31 1.68 4.32
N ASP A 74 1.54 2.34 5.47
CA ASP A 74 2.47 3.46 5.57
C ASP A 74 3.91 3.06 5.99
N ASN A 75 4.12 1.76 6.23
CA ASN A 75 5.41 1.19 6.66
C ASN A 75 6.48 1.18 5.57
N ALA A 76 6.13 1.41 4.30
CA ALA A 76 7.09 1.40 3.20
C ALA A 76 7.43 2.83 2.73
N TRP A 77 8.72 3.08 2.56
CA TRP A 77 9.25 4.20 1.82
C TRP A 77 10.06 3.72 0.59
N PRO A 78 9.79 4.22 -0.63
CA PRO A 78 8.62 5.01 -1.00
C PRO A 78 7.31 4.25 -0.75
N ARG A 79 6.23 4.98 -0.47
CA ARG A 79 4.90 4.38 -0.23
C ARG A 79 4.45 3.60 -1.46
N ARG A 80 3.95 2.39 -1.24
CA ARG A 80 3.39 1.57 -2.31
C ARG A 80 1.93 2.01 -2.54
N PRO A 81 1.49 2.18 -3.79
CA PRO A 81 0.10 2.48 -4.07
C PRO A 81 -0.78 1.30 -3.65
N GLU A 82 -1.88 1.58 -2.95
CA GLU A 82 -2.89 0.58 -2.66
C GLU A 82 -3.59 0.13 -3.95
N GLU A 83 -3.65 -1.17 -4.18
CA GLU A 83 -4.50 -1.75 -5.21
C GLU A 83 -5.96 -1.77 -4.73
N ILE A 84 -6.65 -0.64 -4.87
CA ILE A 84 -8.09 -0.57 -4.62
C ILE A 84 -8.80 -1.36 -5.72
N ARG A 85 -9.31 -2.56 -5.39
CA ARG A 85 -10.17 -3.32 -6.32
C ARG A 85 -11.54 -2.67 -6.43
N LEU A 86 -11.67 -1.70 -7.33
CA LEU A 86 -12.96 -1.12 -7.69
C LEU A 86 -13.79 -2.16 -8.47
N ARG A 87 -14.83 -2.71 -7.84
CA ARG A 87 -15.83 -3.52 -8.56
C ARG A 87 -16.78 -2.60 -9.31
N LEU A 88 -16.61 -2.53 -10.63
CA LEU A 88 -17.60 -1.92 -11.51
C LEU A 88 -18.81 -2.86 -11.64
N THR A 89 -19.77 -2.76 -10.73
CA THR A 89 -21.05 -3.45 -10.89
C THR A 89 -21.90 -2.67 -11.90
N LYS A 90 -22.32 -3.33 -12.98
CA LYS A 90 -23.26 -2.75 -13.93
C LYS A 90 -24.56 -2.42 -13.17
N PRO A 91 -25.09 -1.19 -13.22
CA PRO A 91 -26.38 -0.89 -12.62
C PRO A 91 -27.43 -1.82 -13.24
N ALA A 92 -28.34 -2.36 -12.40
CA ALA A 92 -29.47 -3.14 -12.89
C ALA A 92 -30.17 -2.34 -14.01
N PRO A 93 -30.55 -2.98 -15.13
CA PRO A 93 -31.23 -2.28 -16.21
C PRO A 93 -32.46 -1.58 -15.65
N ARG A 94 -32.44 -0.24 -15.62
CA ARG A 94 -33.61 0.54 -15.21
C ARG A 94 -34.65 0.41 -16.30
N GLY A 95 -35.74 -0.27 -15.97
CA GLY A 95 -36.92 -0.34 -16.80
C GLY A 95 -36.87 -1.39 -17.90
N ARG A 96 -38.07 -1.78 -18.32
CA ARG A 96 -38.34 -2.68 -19.43
C ARG A 96 -37.80 -2.06 -20.72
N ASN A 97 -36.95 -2.77 -21.46
CA ASN A 97 -36.42 -2.30 -22.75
C ASN A 97 -37.42 -2.63 -23.87
N LEU A 98 -38.47 -1.81 -24.03
CA LEU A 98 -39.53 -2.04 -25.03
C LEU A 98 -38.98 -2.24 -26.46
N MET A 99 -37.90 -1.53 -26.82
CA MET A 99 -37.25 -1.67 -28.13
C MET A 99 -36.61 -3.05 -28.36
N LYS A 100 -36.11 -3.71 -27.31
CA LYS A 100 -35.55 -5.06 -27.41
C LYS A 100 -36.65 -6.09 -27.56
N GLU A 101 -37.76 -5.90 -26.84
CA GLU A 101 -38.94 -6.76 -26.90
C GLU A 101 -39.59 -6.69 -28.28
N MET A 102 -39.82 -5.48 -28.82
CA MET A 102 -40.39 -5.30 -30.17
C MET A 102 -39.51 -5.90 -31.26
N LYS A 103 -38.17 -5.84 -31.12
CA LYS A 103 -37.25 -6.51 -32.06
C LYS A 103 -37.32 -8.03 -31.96
N GLN A 104 -37.48 -8.58 -30.75
CA GLN A 104 -37.64 -10.03 -30.55
C GLN A 104 -39.00 -10.52 -31.06
N GLU A 105 -40.04 -9.71 -30.94
CA GLU A 105 -41.39 -10.01 -31.44
C GLU A 105 -41.43 -10.00 -32.97
N LYS A 106 -40.82 -8.98 -33.60
CA LYS A 106 -40.65 -8.95 -35.07
C LYS A 106 -39.82 -10.11 -35.61
N ALA A 107 -38.73 -10.48 -34.92
CA ALA A 107 -37.91 -11.63 -35.32
C ALA A 107 -38.63 -12.98 -35.17
N LYS A 108 -39.65 -13.07 -34.30
CA LYS A 108 -40.51 -14.26 -34.17
C LYS A 108 -41.57 -14.31 -35.27
N ASP A 109 -42.15 -13.18 -35.64
CA ASP A 109 -43.11 -13.07 -36.76
C ASP A 109 -42.45 -13.39 -38.11
N GLU A 110 -41.21 -12.95 -38.32
CA GLU A 110 -40.46 -13.22 -39.56
C GLU A 110 -40.01 -14.69 -39.69
N GLY A 111 -39.97 -15.46 -38.60
CA GLY A 111 -39.60 -16.88 -38.59
C GLY A 111 -40.77 -17.86 -38.60
N GLY A 112 -42.01 -17.38 -38.48
CA GLY A 112 -43.24 -18.20 -38.42
C GLY A 112 -43.98 -18.33 -39.76
N GLY A 113 -43.45 -17.76 -40.83
CA GLY A 113 -44.03 -17.85 -42.18
C GLY A 113 -43.37 -18.93 -43.03
N GLN A 114 -43.75 -20.19 -42.81
CA GLN A 114 -43.69 -21.27 -43.81
C GLN A 114 -44.66 -22.39 -43.44
#